data_AF-A0A2X1NE82-F1
#
_entry.id   AF-A0A2X1NE82-F1
#
_cell.length_a   1.000
_cell.length_b   1.000
_cell.length_c   1.000
_cell.angle_alpha   90.00
_cell.angle_beta   90.00
_cell.angle_gamma   90.00
#
_symmetry.space_group_name_H-M   'P 1'
#
loop_
_entity.id
_entity.type
_entity.pdbx_description
1 polymer ?
#
loop_
_entity_poly.entity_id
_entity_poly.type
_entity_poly.pdbx_seq_one_letter_code
_entity_poly.pdbx_strand_id
1 'polypeptide(L)'
;MLADKRYDLVVLDELTYMLAYHYLDTEEVIASLQNRPAQQSVIVTGRGCHSQILKMADTVSEIRPVKHAFDNGIQAQPGIDW
;
A
#
# COMPACT_ATOMS: atom_id res chain seq x y z
N MET A 1 -2.04 1.49 15.73
CA MET A 1 -1.16 2.33 14.87
C MET A 1 -2.01 3.36 14.19
N LEU A 2 -2.93 2.94 13.31
CA LEU A 2 -4.07 3.79 12.94
C LEU A 2 -4.83 4.19 14.21
N ALA A 3 -5.39 5.41 14.22
CA ALA A 3 -5.99 6.10 15.38
C ALA A 3 -5.02 6.56 16.49
N ASP A 4 -3.77 6.11 16.51
CA ASP A 4 -2.77 6.57 17.49
C ASP A 4 -2.09 7.85 17.01
N LYS A 5 -2.35 8.96 17.72
CA LYS A 5 -1.86 10.30 17.39
C LYS A 5 -0.34 10.48 17.52
N ARG A 6 0.37 9.50 18.06
CA ARG A 6 1.85 9.55 18.18
C ARG A 6 2.57 9.27 16.87
N TYR A 7 1.89 8.71 15.87
CA TYR A 7 2.46 8.43 14.57
C TYR A 7 1.97 9.44 13.54
N ASP A 8 2.90 10.17 12.93
CA ASP A 8 2.60 11.08 11.82
C ASP A 8 2.49 10.34 10.47
N LEU A 9 3.18 9.19 10.35
CA LEU A 9 3.19 8.36 9.15
C LEU A 9 2.99 6.88 9.50
N VAL A 10 2.12 6.20 8.76
CA VAL A 10 1.97 4.74 8.79
C VAL A 10 2.16 4.20 7.37
N VAL A 11 3.02 3.18 7.23
CA VAL A 11 3.22 2.47 5.96
C VAL A 11 2.55 1.10 6.05
N LEU A 12 1.62 0.84 5.15
CA LEU A 12 0.92 -0.42 5.00
C LEU A 12 1.46 -1.09 3.74
N ASP A 13 2.64 -1.69 3.91
CA ASP A 13 3.37 -2.33 2.82
C ASP A 13 2.66 -3.63 2.38
N GLU A 14 2.43 -3.77 1.08
CA GLU A 14 1.79 -4.93 0.43
C GLU A 14 0.36 -5.26 0.93
N LEU A 15 -0.34 -4.25 1.47
CA LEU A 15 -1.72 -4.38 1.95
C LEU A 15 -2.68 -4.83 0.86
N THR A 16 -2.44 -4.44 -0.41
CA THR A 16 -3.39 -4.71 -1.49
C THR A 16 -3.69 -6.20 -1.65
N TYR A 17 -2.70 -7.08 -1.42
CA TYR A 17 -2.89 -8.53 -1.50
C TYR A 17 -3.80 -9.07 -0.40
N MET A 18 -3.75 -8.50 0.81
CA MET A 18 -4.60 -8.93 1.92
C MET A 18 -6.08 -8.69 1.63
N LEU A 19 -6.37 -7.60 0.91
CA LEU A 19 -7.72 -7.25 0.48
C LEU A 19 -8.15 -8.07 -0.75
N ALA A 20 -7.27 -8.19 -1.74
CA ALA A 20 -7.54 -8.93 -2.96
C ALA A 20 -7.78 -10.43 -2.71
N TYR A 21 -7.12 -11.00 -1.70
CA TYR A 21 -7.28 -12.40 -1.30
C TYR A 21 -8.25 -12.59 -0.13
N HIS A 22 -8.96 -11.54 0.27
CA HIS A 22 -9.97 -11.59 1.35
C HIS A 22 -9.43 -12.11 2.70
N TYR A 23 -8.13 -11.93 2.96
CA TYR A 23 -7.55 -12.20 4.28
C TYR A 23 -7.87 -11.09 5.29
N LEU A 24 -8.14 -9.88 4.79
CA LEU A 24 -8.67 -8.77 5.58
C LEU A 24 -10.00 -8.31 5.00
N ASP A 25 -10.89 -7.88 5.89
CA ASP A 25 -12.15 -7.26 5.50
C ASP A 25 -11.90 -5.85 4.94
N THR A 26 -12.31 -5.63 3.69
CA THR A 26 -12.08 -4.37 2.98
C THR A 26 -12.80 -3.20 3.64
N GLU A 27 -14.02 -3.41 4.15
CA GLU A 27 -14.81 -2.34 4.77
C GLU A 27 -14.21 -1.95 6.13
N GLU A 28 -13.72 -2.91 6.92
CA GLU A 28 -13.00 -2.64 8.17
C GLU A 28 -11.73 -1.81 7.93
N VAL A 29 -10.96 -2.15 6.89
CA VAL A 29 -9.75 -1.41 6.51
C VAL A 29 -10.09 0.01 6.05
N ILE A 30 -11.10 0.17 5.20
CA ILE A 30 -11.55 1.49 4.73
C ILE A 30 -12.03 2.35 5.91
N ALA A 31 -12.85 1.79 6.81
CA ALA A 31 -13.32 2.49 7.99
C ALA A 31 -12.15 2.92 8.89
N SER A 32 -11.14 2.08 9.06
CA SER A 32 -9.94 2.40 9.83
C SER A 32 -9.12 3.54 9.20
N LEU A 33 -8.99 3.52 7.87
CA LEU A 33 -8.30 4.59 7.12
C LEU A 33 -9.04 5.92 7.20
N GLN A 34 -10.37 5.90 7.16
CA GLN A 34 -11.21 7.11 7.26
C GLN A 34 -11.20 7.71 8.67
N ASN A 35 -11.15 6.88 9.71
CA ASN A 35 -11.21 7.33 11.11
C ASN A 35 -9.83 7.66 11.73
N ARG A 36 -8.76 7.63 10.93
CA ARG A 36 -7.42 8.00 11.41
C ARG A 36 -7.35 9.50 11.77
N PRO A 37 -6.37 9.92 12.59
CA PRO A 37 -6.17 11.34 12.89
C PRO A 37 -5.88 12.12 11.60
N ALA A 38 -6.46 13.31 11.44
CA ALA A 38 -6.36 14.08 10.18
C ALA A 38 -4.92 14.41 9.77
N GLN A 39 -4.02 14.61 10.75
CA GLN A 39 -2.61 14.87 10.49
C GLN A 39 -1.77 13.62 10.17
N GLN A 40 -2.33 12.41 10.30
CA GLN A 40 -1.61 11.16 10.05
C GLN A 40 -1.68 10.81 8.55
N SER A 41 -0.51 10.78 7.91
CA SER A 41 -0.36 10.28 6.54
C SER A 41 -0.30 8.75 6.52
N VAL A 42 -0.86 8.14 5.48
CA VAL A 42 -0.79 6.68 5.27
C VAL A 42 -0.28 6.42 3.87
N ILE A 43 0.75 5.59 3.75
CA ILE A 43 1.22 5.06 2.47
C ILE A 43 0.76 3.61 2.36
N VAL A 44 0.12 3.29 1.24
CA VAL A 44 -0.30 1.93 0.90
C VAL A 44 0.48 1.51 -0.34
N THR A 45 1.12 0.34 -0.29
CA THR A 45 1.84 -0.23 -1.44
C THR A 45 1.21 -1.56 -1.86
N GLY A 46 1.59 -2.01 -3.05
CA GLY A 46 1.22 -3.29 -3.62
C GLY A 46 0.45 -3.20 -4.92
N ARG A 47 0.34 -4.34 -5.61
CA ARG A 47 -0.31 -4.44 -6.93
C ARG A 47 -1.81 -4.64 -6.80
N GLY A 48 -2.56 -4.17 -7.80
CA GLY A 48 -4.00 -4.44 -7.90
C GLY A 48 -4.82 -3.84 -6.76
N CYS A 49 -4.52 -2.60 -6.37
CA CYS A 49 -5.20 -1.93 -5.26
C CYS A 49 -6.73 -1.87 -5.46
N HIS A 50 -7.49 -2.11 -4.38
CA HIS A 50 -8.95 -2.11 -4.41
C HIS A 50 -9.49 -0.73 -4.83
N SER A 51 -10.50 -0.72 -5.71
CA SER A 51 -10.99 0.54 -6.32
C SER A 51 -11.51 1.57 -5.31
N GLN A 52 -12.06 1.12 -4.18
CA GLN A 52 -12.49 2.02 -3.10
C GLN A 52 -11.30 2.74 -2.44
N ILE A 53 -10.16 2.05 -2.26
CA ILE A 53 -8.95 2.65 -1.70
C ILE A 53 -8.37 3.68 -2.69
N LEU A 54 -8.32 3.33 -3.97
CA LEU A 54 -7.88 4.27 -5.02
C LEU A 54 -8.74 5.54 -5.06
N LYS A 55 -10.06 5.42 -4.90
CA LYS A 55 -10.98 6.56 -4.89
C LYS A 55 -10.85 7.45 -3.66
N MET A 56 -10.51 6.89 -2.50
CA MET A 56 -10.35 7.66 -1.27
C MET A 56 -8.94 8.26 -1.10
N ALA A 57 -7.96 7.78 -1.85
CA ALA A 57 -6.59 8.25 -1.74
C ALA A 57 -6.44 9.66 -2.31
N ASP A 58 -5.78 10.53 -1.54
CA ASP A 58 -5.47 11.90 -1.99
C ASP A 58 -4.40 11.92 -3.09
N THR A 59 -3.55 10.90 -3.14
CA THR A 59 -2.48 10.76 -4.14
C THR A 59 -2.34 9.30 -4.53
N VAL A 60 -2.28 9.05 -5.84
CA VAL A 60 -2.06 7.72 -6.41
C VAL A 60 -0.94 7.82 -7.42
N SER A 61 0.05 6.93 -7.31
CA SER A 61 1.11 6.76 -8.31
C SER A 61 1.14 5.31 -8.77
N GLU A 62 1.05 5.10 -10.07
CA GLU A 62 1.14 3.78 -10.69
C GLU A 62 2.55 3.57 -11.24
N ILE A 63 3.28 2.60 -10.68
CA ILE A 63 4.60 2.23 -11.18
C ILE A 63 4.45 1.26 -12.34
N ARG A 64 4.52 1.79 -13.56
CA ARG A 64 4.50 0.99 -14.78
C ARG A 64 5.88 0.37 -15.03
N PRO A 65 6.02 -0.96 -15.16
CA PRO A 65 7.31 -1.61 -15.41
C PRO A 65 7.71 -1.45 -16.90
N VAL A 66 8.27 -0.29 -17.25
CA VAL A 66 8.73 -0.02 -18.64
C VAL A 66 9.88 -0.94 -19.03
N LYS A 67 10.79 -1.23 -18.08
CA LYS A 67 11.84 -2.24 -18.17
C LYS A 67 12.14 -2.79 -16.77
N HIS A 68 12.49 -4.06 -16.65
CA HIS A 68 12.94 -4.66 -15.40
C HIS A 68 14.20 -5.51 -15.61
N ALA A 69 15.14 -5.48 -14.67
CA ALA A 69 16.40 -6.23 -14.76
C ALA A 69 16.18 -7.76 -14.79
N PHE A 70 15.19 -8.21 -14.02
CA PHE A 70 14.75 -9.61 -13.98
C PHE A 70 14.38 -10.17 -15.37
N ASP A 71 13.78 -9.36 -16.24
CA ASP A 71 13.39 -9.79 -17.60
C ASP A 71 14.61 -10.15 -18.47
N ASN A 72 15.79 -9.65 -18.11
CA ASN A 72 17.07 -9.95 -18.75
C ASN A 72 17.90 -10.98 -17.96
N GLY A 73 17.30 -11.69 -17.00
CA GLY A 73 17.95 -12.75 -16.23
C GLY A 73 18.85 -12.27 -15.09
N ILE A 74 18.86 -10.98 -14.76
CA ILE A 74 19.58 -10.46 -13.60
C ILE A 74 18.79 -10.85 -12.35
N GLN A 75 19.40 -11.66 -11.48
CA GLN A 75 18.78 -12.10 -10.23
C GLN A 75 18.81 -11.00 -9.16
N ALA A 76 18.00 -11.17 -8.12
CA ALA A 76 17.96 -10.28 -6.96
C ALA A 76 19.34 -10.13 -6.32
N GLN A 77 19.69 -8.88 -5.97
CA GLN A 77 20.98 -8.54 -5.38
C GLN A 77 20.76 -7.88 -4.02
N PRO A 78 21.46 -8.32 -2.96
CA PRO A 78 21.36 -7.69 -1.65
C PRO A 78 21.62 -6.18 -1.71
N GLY A 79 20.72 -5.39 -1.11
CA GLY A 79 20.77 -3.93 -1.15
C GLY A 79 20.07 -3.29 -2.36
N ILE A 80 19.57 -4.09 -3.31
CA ILE A 80 18.74 -3.63 -4.43
C ILE A 80 17.35 -4.29 -4.34
N ASP A 81 17.32 -5.62 -4.39
CA ASP A 81 16.11 -6.44 -4.33
C ASP A 81 16.26 -7.48 -3.21
N TRP A 82 15.15 -7.88 -2.57
CA TRP A 82 15.13 -8.86 -1.48
C TRP A 82 13.99 -9.86 -1.61
#